data_AF-A0A3N5SW54-F1
#
_entry.id   AF-A0A3N5SW54-F1
#
_cell.length_a   1.000
_cell.length_b   1.000
_cell.length_c   1.000
_cell.angle_alpha   90.00
_cell.angle_beta   90.00
_cell.angle_gamma   90.00
#
_symmetry.space_group_name_H-M   'P 1'
#
loop_
_entity.id
_entity.type
_entity.pdbx_description
1 polymer ?
#
loop_
_entity_poly.entity_id
_entity_poly.type
_entity_poly.pdbx_seq_one_letter_code
_entity_poly.pdbx_strand_id
1 'polypeptide(L)'
;METRKYWLGFNVIKGVGPVRLRALRQFFGNLETAWHASESDLLAAGLDRRTLANLRQARQVVDLDRLSQDVEALGAYVVTLEDPEYPPLLRELPDAPPVLYTKGTLRDVDQWAVAFVGTRRATVYGRDMTRQLVSGLVGAGITIVSGLALGIDAAAHKAALDAGGRTIAVMGCGIDVIYPPEHRGLAAAIVENGALVTEFPPGTPPEGKNFP
;
A
#
# COMPACT_ATOMS: atom_id res chain seq x y z
N MET A 1 -7.82 -21.30 4.99
CA MET A 1 -7.47 -19.88 4.83
C MET A 1 -6.00 -19.77 5.11
N GLU A 2 -5.24 -19.25 4.15
CA GLU A 2 -3.83 -18.98 4.33
C GLU A 2 -3.63 -17.89 5.40
N THR A 3 -2.62 -18.03 6.26
CA THR A 3 -2.40 -17.06 7.34
C THR A 3 -1.70 -15.81 6.78
N ARG A 4 -2.31 -14.62 6.91
CA ARG A 4 -1.77 -13.33 6.42
C ARG A 4 -0.32 -13.04 6.85
N LYS A 5 0.11 -13.61 7.97
CA LYS A 5 1.48 -13.49 8.48
C LYS A 5 2.55 -13.97 7.49
N TYR A 6 2.25 -14.95 6.64
CA TYR A 6 3.19 -15.42 5.62
C TYR A 6 3.31 -14.43 4.45
N TRP A 7 2.22 -13.77 4.07
CA TRP A 7 2.24 -12.67 3.10
C TRP A 7 3.15 -11.53 3.60
N LEU A 8 2.98 -11.13 4.86
CA LEU A 8 3.84 -10.14 5.52
C LEU A 8 5.30 -10.59 5.58
N GLY A 9 5.54 -11.83 6.01
CA GLY A 9 6.86 -12.41 6.11
C GLY A 9 7.63 -12.35 4.80
N PHE A 10 6.97 -12.64 3.67
CA PHE A 10 7.60 -12.51 2.37
C PHE A 10 7.76 -11.07 1.88
N ASN A 11 6.81 -10.18 2.19
CA ASN A 11 6.86 -8.76 1.79
C ASN A 11 8.06 -8.02 2.42
N VAL A 12 8.50 -8.40 3.62
CA VAL A 12 9.69 -7.82 4.26
C VAL A 12 11.02 -8.36 3.71
N ILE A 13 11.01 -9.40 2.86
CA ILE A 13 12.23 -9.99 2.32
C ILE A 13 12.68 -9.22 1.08
N LYS A 14 13.82 -8.55 1.21
CA LYS A 14 14.48 -7.89 0.09
C LYS A 14 14.73 -8.88 -1.06
N GLY A 15 14.19 -8.55 -2.22
CA GLY A 15 14.29 -9.38 -3.43
C GLY A 15 13.03 -10.20 -3.72
N VAL A 16 12.09 -10.33 -2.77
CA VAL A 16 10.79 -10.95 -3.01
C VAL A 16 9.78 -9.86 -3.39
N GLY A 17 9.63 -9.63 -4.69
CA GLY A 17 8.59 -8.75 -5.24
C GLY A 17 7.33 -9.52 -5.67
N PRO A 18 6.32 -8.82 -6.24
CA PRO A 18 5.05 -9.40 -6.65
C PRO A 18 5.18 -10.64 -7.53
N VAL A 19 6.06 -10.58 -8.54
CA VAL A 19 6.29 -11.68 -9.49
C VAL A 19 6.83 -12.93 -8.81
N ARG A 20 7.83 -12.78 -7.93
CA ARG A 20 8.43 -13.93 -7.22
C ARG A 20 7.46 -14.50 -6.20
N LEU A 21 6.70 -13.66 -5.48
CA LEU A 21 5.73 -14.17 -4.53
C LEU A 21 4.61 -14.96 -5.21
N ARG A 22 4.15 -14.48 -6.38
CA ARG A 22 3.19 -15.21 -7.22
C ARG A 22 3.75 -16.57 -7.67
N ALA A 23 5.00 -16.61 -8.11
CA ALA A 23 5.67 -17.85 -8.51
C ALA A 23 5.79 -18.85 -7.36
N LEU A 24 6.18 -18.39 -6.16
CA LEU A 24 6.24 -19.22 -4.96
C LEU A 24 4.87 -19.79 -4.61
N ARG A 25 3.84 -18.95 -4.57
CA ARG A 25 2.49 -19.39 -4.26
C ARG A 25 1.96 -20.39 -5.30
N GLN A 26 2.23 -20.18 -6.58
CA GLN A 26 1.83 -21.10 -7.65
C GLN A 26 2.55 -22.46 -7.53
N PHE A 27 3.84 -22.46 -7.18
CA PHE A 27 4.64 -23.67 -7.06
C PHE A 27 4.27 -24.49 -5.81
N PHE A 28 4.10 -23.84 -4.66
CA PHE A 28 3.86 -24.50 -3.38
C PHE A 28 2.37 -24.63 -3.00
N GLY A 29 1.48 -24.02 -3.76
CA GLY A 29 0.04 -23.93 -3.49
C GLY A 29 -0.34 -22.88 -2.44
N ASN A 30 0.52 -22.67 -1.43
CA ASN A 30 0.40 -21.61 -0.44
C ASN A 30 1.79 -21.17 0.07
N LEU A 31 1.84 -19.97 0.66
CA LEU A 31 3.02 -19.31 1.21
C LEU A 31 3.47 -19.90 2.55
N GLU A 32 2.61 -20.56 3.32
CA GLU A 32 3.04 -21.27 4.53
C GLU A 32 4.00 -22.42 4.16
N THR A 33 3.60 -23.26 3.21
CA THR A 33 4.44 -24.31 2.63
C THR A 33 5.72 -23.71 2.05
N ALA A 34 5.63 -22.62 1.28
CA ALA A 34 6.80 -21.93 0.74
C ALA A 34 7.73 -21.40 1.85
N TRP A 35 7.16 -20.88 2.94
CA TRP A 35 7.91 -20.36 4.08
C TRP A 35 8.65 -21.45 4.85
N HIS A 36 8.26 -22.72 4.75
CA HIS A 36 8.96 -23.85 5.38
C HIS A 36 9.72 -24.75 4.38
N ALA A 37 9.62 -24.46 3.08
CA ALA A 37 10.28 -25.23 2.03
C ALA A 37 11.81 -25.23 2.12
N SER A 38 12.41 -26.29 1.54
CA SER A 38 13.85 -26.48 1.44
C SER A 38 14.50 -25.47 0.49
N GLU A 39 15.79 -25.23 0.64
CA GLU A 39 16.54 -24.34 -0.26
C GLU A 39 16.50 -24.81 -1.72
N SER A 40 16.54 -26.13 -1.95
CA SER A 40 16.45 -26.71 -3.30
C SER A 40 15.11 -26.44 -3.96
N ASP A 41 14.01 -26.58 -3.22
CA ASP A 41 12.66 -26.36 -3.77
C ASP A 41 12.44 -24.88 -4.05
N LEU A 42 12.95 -24.00 -3.19
CA LEU A 42 12.86 -22.55 -3.35
C LEU A 42 13.63 -22.07 -4.59
N LEU A 43 14.81 -22.64 -4.87
CA LEU A 43 15.54 -22.39 -6.10
C LEU A 43 14.76 -22.89 -7.33
N ALA A 44 14.14 -24.07 -7.25
CA ALA A 44 13.31 -24.63 -8.31
C ALA A 44 12.05 -23.76 -8.58
N ALA A 45 11.52 -23.11 -7.55
CA ALA A 45 10.41 -22.16 -7.64
C ALA A 45 10.83 -20.76 -8.16
N GLY A 46 12.11 -20.54 -8.48
CA GLY A 46 12.58 -19.33 -9.15
C GLY A 46 13.21 -18.27 -8.24
N LEU A 47 13.51 -18.57 -6.97
CA LEU A 47 14.34 -17.71 -6.13
C LEU A 47 15.80 -17.78 -6.60
N ASP A 48 16.47 -16.63 -6.64
CA ASP A 48 17.93 -16.59 -6.81
C ASP A 48 18.65 -16.80 -5.46
N ARG A 49 19.93 -17.15 -5.52
CA ARG A 49 20.76 -17.42 -4.33
C ARG A 49 20.81 -16.25 -3.35
N ARG A 50 20.75 -15.01 -3.86
CA ARG A 50 20.77 -13.81 -3.02
C ARG A 50 19.47 -13.67 -2.23
N THR A 51 18.34 -13.87 -2.89
CA THR A 51 17.02 -13.78 -2.26
C THR A 51 16.81 -14.94 -1.29
N LEU A 52 17.32 -16.13 -1.62
CA LEU A 52 17.32 -17.29 -0.71
C LEU A 52 18.11 -17.01 0.58
N ALA A 53 19.28 -16.39 0.47
CA ALA A 53 20.07 -15.99 1.64
C ALA A 53 19.32 -14.99 2.53
N ASN A 54 18.62 -14.03 1.93
CA ASN A 54 17.78 -13.07 2.66
C ASN A 54 16.59 -13.76 3.36
N LEU A 55 15.91 -14.69 2.69
CA LEU A 55 14.83 -15.49 3.28
C LEU A 55 15.34 -16.34 4.45
N ARG A 56 16.49 -16.99 4.31
CA ARG A 56 17.11 -17.78 5.38
C ARG A 56 17.40 -16.92 6.60
N GLN A 57 17.95 -15.72 6.40
CA GLN A 57 18.17 -14.77 7.47
C GLN A 57 16.84 -14.34 8.10
N ALA A 58 15.83 -14.00 7.29
CA ALA A 58 14.52 -13.58 7.77
C ALA A 58 13.86 -14.66 8.65
N ARG A 59 13.90 -15.93 8.25
CA ARG A 59 13.39 -17.07 9.04
C ARG A 59 14.03 -17.19 10.44
N GLN A 60 15.23 -16.66 10.65
CA GLN A 60 15.93 -16.71 11.94
C GLN A 60 15.59 -15.53 12.86
N VAL A 61 15.24 -14.38 12.30
CA VAL A 61 15.13 -13.12 13.04
C VAL A 61 13.73 -12.51 13.06
N VAL A 62 12.90 -12.85 12.08
CA VAL A 62 11.54 -12.32 11.94
C VAL A 62 10.56 -13.27 12.62
N ASP A 63 9.91 -12.76 13.66
CA ASP A 63 8.72 -13.36 14.24
C ASP A 63 7.49 -12.86 13.46
N LEU A 64 6.82 -13.76 12.75
CA LEU A 64 5.68 -13.42 11.88
C LEU A 64 4.43 -13.00 12.68
N ASP A 65 4.25 -13.57 13.87
CA ASP A 65 3.11 -13.23 14.72
C ASP A 65 3.34 -11.84 15.33
N ARG A 66 4.57 -11.55 15.76
CA ARG A 66 4.96 -10.20 16.19
C ARG A 66 4.85 -9.17 15.07
N LEU A 67 5.28 -9.49 13.85
CA LEU A 67 5.14 -8.57 12.70
C LEU A 67 3.69 -8.19 12.45
N SER A 68 2.77 -9.14 12.60
CA SER A 68 1.32 -8.88 12.45
C SER A 68 0.81 -7.98 13.58
N GLN A 69 1.21 -8.26 14.83
CA GLN A 69 0.87 -7.43 16.00
C GLN A 69 1.42 -6.00 15.90
N ASP A 70 2.63 -5.83 15.38
CA ASP A 70 3.26 -4.52 15.20
C ASP A 70 2.46 -3.67 14.20
N VAL A 71 1.92 -4.27 13.13
CA VAL A 71 1.04 -3.57 12.17
C VAL A 71 -0.27 -3.14 12.85
N GLU A 72 -0.89 -4.02 13.62
CA GLU A 72 -2.12 -3.72 14.36
C GLU A 72 -1.89 -2.61 15.40
N ALA A 73 -0.76 -2.62 16.09
CA ALA A 73 -0.38 -1.59 17.07
C ALA A 73 -0.22 -0.20 16.46
N LEU A 74 0.05 -0.10 15.14
CA LEU A 74 0.06 1.15 14.40
C LEU A 74 -1.34 1.65 14.02
N GLY A 75 -2.39 0.90 14.36
CA GLY A 75 -3.77 1.13 13.94
C GLY A 75 -3.98 0.85 12.45
N ALA A 76 -3.13 0.00 11.86
CA ALA A 76 -3.23 -0.42 10.48
C ALA A 76 -3.65 -1.89 10.40
N TYR A 77 -4.13 -2.30 9.23
CA TYR A 77 -4.45 -3.68 8.91
C TYR A 77 -3.89 -4.04 7.54
N VAL A 78 -3.90 -5.33 7.24
CA VAL A 78 -3.27 -5.89 6.04
C VAL A 78 -4.35 -6.41 5.10
N VAL A 79 -4.29 -5.95 3.86
CA VAL A 79 -5.11 -6.43 2.75
C VAL A 79 -4.19 -7.15 1.76
N THR A 80 -4.48 -8.40 1.47
CA THR A 80 -3.71 -9.25 0.55
C THR A 80 -4.43 -9.38 -0.79
N LEU A 81 -3.74 -9.81 -1.84
CA LEU A 81 -4.34 -10.02 -3.17
C LEU A 81 -5.57 -10.95 -3.18
N GLU A 82 -5.67 -11.83 -2.18
CA GLU A 82 -6.78 -12.78 -2.01
C GLU A 82 -7.99 -12.19 -1.28
N ASP A 83 -7.80 -11.09 -0.57
CA ASP A 83 -8.86 -10.50 0.22
C ASP A 83 -9.91 -9.86 -0.71
N PRO A 84 -11.21 -10.01 -0.41
CA PRO A 84 -12.28 -9.40 -1.20
C PRO A 84 -12.19 -7.87 -1.21
N GLU A 85 -11.68 -7.29 -0.12
CA GLU A 85 -11.45 -5.85 0.04
C GLU A 85 -10.31 -5.30 -0.82
N TYR A 86 -9.48 -6.16 -1.43
CA TYR A 86 -8.39 -5.72 -2.27
C TYR A 86 -8.93 -5.04 -3.55
N PRO A 87 -8.46 -3.83 -3.91
CA PRO A 87 -9.03 -3.06 -5.02
C PRO A 87 -8.99 -3.84 -6.35
N PRO A 88 -10.14 -4.05 -7.01
CA PRO A 88 -10.23 -4.95 -8.16
C PRO A 88 -9.37 -4.51 -9.35
N LEU A 89 -9.39 -3.21 -9.69
CA LEU A 89 -8.57 -2.66 -10.78
C LEU A 89 -7.06 -2.77 -10.49
N LEU A 90 -6.65 -2.66 -9.22
CA LEU A 90 -5.25 -2.85 -8.84
C LEU A 90 -4.82 -4.32 -9.00
N ARG A 91 -5.73 -5.26 -8.73
CA ARG A 91 -5.48 -6.71 -8.85
C ARG A 91 -5.18 -7.13 -10.30
N GLU A 92 -5.68 -6.39 -11.27
CA GLU A 92 -5.46 -6.65 -12.70
C GLU A 92 -4.03 -6.31 -13.17
N LEU A 93 -3.26 -5.53 -12.39
CA LEU A 93 -1.92 -5.17 -12.78
C LEU A 93 -0.97 -6.39 -12.78
N PRO A 94 -0.09 -6.54 -13.79
CA PRO A 94 0.90 -7.62 -13.81
C PRO A 94 1.79 -7.67 -12.57
N ASP A 95 2.08 -6.50 -11.99
CA ASP A 95 2.92 -6.25 -10.82
C ASP A 95 2.11 -5.82 -9.58
N ALA A 96 0.80 -6.14 -9.53
CA ALA A 96 -0.06 -5.82 -8.39
C ALA A 96 0.59 -6.19 -7.04
N PRO A 97 0.68 -5.25 -6.08
CA PRO A 97 1.36 -5.49 -4.82
C PRO A 97 0.65 -6.58 -4.03
N PRO A 98 1.37 -7.62 -3.55
CA PRO A 98 0.74 -8.73 -2.86
C PRO A 98 0.13 -8.38 -1.51
N VAL A 99 0.62 -7.30 -0.90
CA VAL A 99 0.30 -6.84 0.45
C VAL A 99 0.11 -5.33 0.38
N LEU A 100 -1.00 -4.88 0.96
CA LEU A 100 -1.29 -3.48 1.21
C LEU A 100 -1.45 -3.28 2.72
N TYR A 101 -0.63 -2.40 3.29
CA TYR A 101 -0.83 -1.88 4.63
C TYR A 101 -1.81 -0.72 4.54
N THR A 102 -2.90 -0.82 5.29
CA THR A 102 -4.01 0.11 5.22
C THR A 102 -4.33 0.68 6.59
N LYS A 103 -4.54 2.00 6.66
CA LYS A 103 -5.01 2.70 7.86
C LYS A 103 -6.24 3.53 7.52
N GLY A 104 -7.34 3.35 8.26
CA GLY A 104 -8.66 3.86 7.89
C GLY A 104 -9.57 2.72 7.45
N THR A 105 -10.35 2.92 6.39
CA THR A 105 -11.27 1.88 5.89
C THR A 105 -11.30 1.92 4.38
N LEU A 106 -11.27 0.78 3.70
CA LEU A 106 -11.62 0.65 2.27
C LEU A 106 -13.10 0.24 2.15
N ARG A 107 -13.79 0.71 1.11
CA ARG A 107 -15.23 0.49 0.91
C ARG A 107 -15.52 0.17 -0.55
N ASP A 108 -16.62 -0.52 -0.82
CA ASP A 108 -17.03 -0.88 -2.19
C ASP A 108 -17.20 0.33 -3.13
N VAL A 109 -17.51 1.51 -2.59
CA VAL A 109 -17.59 2.75 -3.38
C VAL A 109 -16.24 3.15 -3.98
N ASP A 110 -15.12 2.69 -3.41
CA ASP A 110 -13.77 3.02 -3.89
C ASP A 110 -13.42 2.38 -5.23
N GLN A 111 -14.24 1.46 -5.72
CA GLN A 111 -14.14 1.00 -7.11
C GLN A 111 -14.42 2.14 -8.11
N TRP A 112 -15.18 3.16 -7.68
CA TRP A 112 -15.43 4.38 -8.44
C TRP A 112 -14.48 5.47 -7.95
N ALA A 113 -13.24 5.41 -8.42
CA ALA A 113 -12.19 6.31 -8.01
C ALA A 113 -11.50 7.00 -9.19
N VAL A 114 -11.03 8.22 -8.96
CA VAL A 114 -10.20 8.98 -9.90
C VAL A 114 -8.90 9.37 -9.23
N ALA A 115 -7.78 9.04 -9.90
CA ALA A 115 -6.47 9.49 -9.49
C ALA A 115 -6.29 10.98 -9.84
N PHE A 116 -5.91 11.79 -8.86
CA PHE A 116 -5.57 13.21 -9.04
C PHE A 116 -4.09 13.41 -8.76
N VAL A 117 -3.32 13.79 -9.77
CA VAL A 117 -1.87 13.95 -9.69
C VAL A 117 -1.44 15.28 -10.29
N GLY A 118 -0.30 15.82 -9.84
CA GLY A 118 0.27 17.00 -10.47
C GLY A 118 1.52 17.53 -9.78
N THR A 119 1.86 18.79 -10.08
CA THR A 119 3.09 19.42 -9.60
C THR A 119 3.11 19.56 -8.07
N ARG A 120 4.29 19.31 -7.48
CA ARG A 120 4.58 19.60 -6.06
C ARG A 120 4.60 21.11 -5.75
N ARG A 121 4.73 21.96 -6.77
CA ARG A 121 4.73 23.43 -6.67
C ARG A 121 3.50 24.03 -7.35
N ALA A 122 2.32 23.63 -6.88
CA ALA A 122 1.05 24.10 -7.42
C ALA A 122 0.89 25.63 -7.24
N THR A 123 0.54 26.31 -8.32
CA THR A 123 0.13 27.73 -8.32
C THR A 123 -1.21 27.90 -7.63
N VAL A 124 -1.57 29.15 -7.28
CA VAL A 124 -2.90 29.46 -6.72
C VAL A 124 -4.00 28.98 -7.67
N TYR A 125 -3.91 29.36 -8.96
CA TYR A 125 -4.84 28.90 -9.99
C TYR A 125 -4.94 27.37 -10.09
N GLY A 126 -3.81 26.66 -10.05
CA GLY A 126 -3.81 25.19 -10.09
C GLY A 126 -4.53 24.56 -8.90
N ARG A 127 -4.39 25.14 -7.71
CA ARG A 127 -5.11 24.68 -6.51
C ARG A 127 -6.61 24.97 -6.60
N ASP A 128 -7.00 26.12 -7.12
CA ASP A 128 -8.41 26.48 -7.30
C ASP A 128 -9.10 25.60 -8.33
N MET A 129 -8.43 25.30 -9.45
CA MET A 129 -8.92 24.33 -10.43
C MET A 129 -9.01 22.93 -9.88
N THR A 130 -8.01 22.50 -9.10
CA THR A 130 -8.07 21.21 -8.40
C THR A 130 -9.30 21.16 -7.49
N ARG A 131 -9.54 22.21 -6.70
CA ARG A 131 -10.71 22.29 -5.82
C ARG A 131 -12.01 22.16 -6.61
N GLN A 132 -12.19 22.95 -7.68
CA GLN A 132 -13.42 22.93 -8.47
C GLN A 132 -13.70 21.54 -9.08
N LEU A 133 -12.69 20.92 -9.69
CA LEU A 133 -12.82 19.61 -10.33
C LEU A 133 -13.10 18.52 -9.30
N VAL A 134 -12.33 18.49 -8.21
CA VAL A 134 -12.48 17.49 -7.15
C VAL A 134 -13.84 17.60 -6.47
N SER A 135 -14.30 18.81 -6.13
CA SER A 135 -15.62 18.98 -5.51
C SER A 135 -16.76 18.49 -6.42
N GLY A 136 -16.64 18.68 -7.74
CA GLY A 136 -17.59 18.14 -8.71
C GLY A 136 -17.61 16.61 -8.75
N LEU A 137 -16.44 15.97 -8.77
CA LEU A 137 -16.31 14.51 -8.74
C LEU A 137 -16.85 13.91 -7.44
N VAL A 138 -16.48 14.51 -6.30
CA VAL A 138 -16.98 14.09 -4.99
C VAL A 138 -18.48 14.23 -4.88
N GLY A 139 -19.06 15.32 -5.40
CA GLY A 139 -20.51 15.51 -5.46
C GLY A 139 -21.24 14.43 -6.27
N ALA A 140 -20.55 13.77 -7.19
CA ALA A 140 -21.04 12.62 -7.95
C ALA A 140 -20.75 11.26 -7.27
N GLY A 141 -20.20 11.25 -6.05
CA GLY A 141 -19.89 10.03 -5.29
C GLY A 141 -18.58 9.35 -5.66
N ILE A 142 -17.68 10.05 -6.36
CA ILE A 142 -16.38 9.49 -6.78
C ILE A 142 -15.33 9.68 -5.67
N THR A 143 -14.62 8.60 -5.33
CA THR A 143 -13.47 8.65 -4.42
C THR A 143 -12.25 9.28 -5.10
N ILE A 144 -11.56 10.19 -4.40
CA ILE A 144 -10.33 10.79 -4.91
C ILE A 144 -9.11 10.01 -4.42
N VAL A 145 -8.24 9.58 -5.31
CA VAL A 145 -6.98 8.89 -4.98
C VAL A 145 -5.80 9.79 -5.33
N SER A 146 -4.82 9.93 -4.41
CA SER A 146 -3.62 10.73 -4.68
C SER A 146 -2.45 10.32 -3.77
N GLY A 147 -1.26 10.91 -3.94
CA GLY A 147 -0.01 10.46 -3.33
C GLY A 147 0.36 11.09 -1.98
N LEU A 148 -0.51 11.92 -1.39
CA LEU A 148 -0.23 12.76 -0.21
C LEU A 148 0.97 13.73 -0.38
N ALA A 149 1.48 13.92 -1.59
CA ALA A 149 2.59 14.82 -1.84
C ALA A 149 2.19 16.30 -1.66
N LEU A 150 3.19 17.19 -1.67
CA LEU A 150 2.96 18.64 -1.75
C LEU A 150 2.21 19.00 -3.04
N GLY A 151 1.61 20.19 -3.06
CA GLY A 151 1.02 20.76 -4.27
C GLY A 151 -0.35 20.17 -4.60
N ILE A 152 -0.49 19.62 -5.81
CA ILE A 152 -1.79 19.17 -6.34
C ILE A 152 -2.39 18.03 -5.52
N ASP A 153 -1.58 17.06 -5.10
CA ASP A 153 -2.04 15.93 -4.29
C ASP A 153 -2.72 16.38 -2.99
N ALA A 154 -2.02 17.20 -2.21
CA ALA A 154 -2.58 17.78 -0.99
C ALA A 154 -3.81 18.66 -1.25
N ALA A 155 -3.85 19.38 -2.36
CA ALA A 155 -5.01 20.18 -2.73
C ALA A 155 -6.22 19.30 -3.07
N ALA A 156 -6.00 18.16 -3.75
CA ALA A 156 -7.05 17.22 -4.09
C ALA A 156 -7.65 16.55 -2.85
N HIS A 157 -6.81 16.04 -1.94
CA HIS A 157 -7.29 15.47 -0.68
C HIS A 157 -8.07 16.49 0.15
N LYS A 158 -7.56 17.72 0.29
CA LYS A 158 -8.26 18.78 1.03
C LYS A 158 -9.60 19.12 0.40
N ALA A 159 -9.65 19.31 -0.92
CA ALA A 159 -10.89 19.60 -1.62
C ALA A 159 -11.93 18.48 -1.48
N ALA A 160 -11.48 17.22 -1.45
CA ALA A 160 -12.36 16.08 -1.23
C ALA A 160 -12.95 16.10 0.18
N LEU A 161 -12.11 16.31 1.20
CA LEU A 161 -12.54 16.39 2.60
C LEU A 161 -13.45 17.60 2.86
N ASP A 162 -13.10 18.78 2.32
CA ASP A 162 -13.89 20.01 2.46
C ASP A 162 -15.29 19.86 1.84
N ALA A 163 -15.42 19.05 0.79
CA ALA A 163 -16.70 18.71 0.16
C ALA A 163 -17.46 17.57 0.88
N GLY A 164 -16.97 17.09 2.03
CA GLY A 164 -17.56 15.96 2.76
C GLY A 164 -17.40 14.62 2.06
N GLY A 165 -16.44 14.53 1.13
CA GLY A 165 -16.19 13.38 0.29
C GLY A 165 -15.21 12.38 0.85
N ARG A 166 -14.94 11.38 0.01
CA ARG A 166 -14.03 10.27 0.31
C ARG A 166 -12.72 10.43 -0.45
N THR A 167 -11.61 10.12 0.22
CA THR A 167 -10.30 10.17 -0.42
C THR A 167 -9.34 9.12 0.14
N ILE A 168 -8.44 8.61 -0.72
CA ILE A 168 -7.43 7.60 -0.36
C ILE A 168 -6.05 8.12 -0.74
N ALA A 169 -5.12 8.09 0.22
CA ALA A 169 -3.73 8.43 -0.02
C ALA A 169 -2.90 7.16 -0.26
N VAL A 170 -2.17 7.10 -1.37
CA VAL A 170 -1.21 6.04 -1.68
C VAL A 170 0.20 6.54 -1.37
N MET A 171 0.90 5.91 -0.42
CA MET A 171 2.16 6.42 0.11
C MET A 171 3.38 5.67 -0.45
N GLY A 172 4.47 6.40 -0.70
CA GLY A 172 5.78 5.85 -1.12
C GLY A 172 6.71 5.44 0.03
N CYS A 173 6.15 5.17 1.21
CA CYS A 173 6.88 4.86 2.46
C CYS A 173 6.01 4.00 3.38
N GLY A 174 6.56 3.57 4.51
CA GLY A 174 5.85 2.73 5.49
C GLY A 174 4.59 3.42 6.03
N ILE A 175 3.62 2.62 6.47
CA ILE A 175 2.30 3.12 6.94
C ILE A 175 2.41 4.05 8.17
N ASP A 176 3.51 3.94 8.90
CA ASP A 176 3.92 4.69 10.08
C ASP A 176 4.74 5.95 9.76
N VAL A 177 5.09 6.18 8.48
CA VAL A 177 5.98 7.26 8.06
C VAL A 177 5.21 8.28 7.21
N ILE A 178 4.65 9.32 7.84
CA ILE A 178 3.99 10.39 7.08
C ILE A 178 5.03 11.33 6.45
N TYR A 179 5.03 11.38 5.12
CA TYR A 179 5.89 12.27 4.35
C TYR A 179 5.07 13.02 3.27
N PRO A 180 5.17 14.37 3.19
CA PRO A 180 5.98 15.24 4.06
C PRO A 180 5.39 15.36 5.49
N PRO A 181 6.20 15.62 6.53
CA PRO A 181 5.73 15.64 7.92
C PRO A 181 4.62 16.65 8.22
N GLU A 182 4.56 17.76 7.46
CA GLU A 182 3.53 18.79 7.56
C GLU A 182 2.13 18.27 7.22
N HIS A 183 2.04 17.13 6.51
CA HIS A 183 0.76 16.51 6.15
C HIS A 183 0.22 15.54 7.20
N ARG A 184 0.81 15.44 8.40
CA ARG A 184 0.26 14.61 9.49
C ARG A 184 -1.21 14.90 9.81
N GLY A 185 -1.58 16.19 9.87
CA GLY A 185 -2.97 16.57 10.11
C GLY A 185 -3.90 16.18 8.95
N LEU A 186 -3.42 16.33 7.71
CA LEU A 186 -4.17 15.90 6.52
C LEU A 186 -4.34 14.38 6.49
N ALA A 187 -3.27 13.62 6.74
CA ALA A 187 -3.30 12.17 6.81
C ALA A 187 -4.30 11.66 7.86
N ALA A 188 -4.32 12.28 9.06
CA ALA A 188 -5.31 11.96 10.08
C ALA A 188 -6.74 12.22 9.59
N ALA A 189 -7.01 13.37 8.96
CA ALA A 189 -8.33 13.67 8.40
C ALA A 189 -8.76 12.72 7.27
N ILE A 190 -7.80 12.22 6.47
CA ILE A 190 -8.05 11.20 5.44
C ILE A 190 -8.47 9.88 6.08
N VAL A 191 -7.80 9.44 7.15
CA VAL A 191 -8.13 8.19 7.86
C VAL A 191 -9.59 8.18 8.34
N GLU A 192 -10.11 9.32 8.81
CA GLU A 192 -11.50 9.42 9.27
C GLU A 192 -12.55 9.29 8.14
N ASN A 193 -12.19 9.63 6.90
CA ASN A 193 -13.14 9.68 5.76
C ASN A 193 -12.72 8.77 4.59
N GLY A 194 -11.74 7.90 4.80
CA GLY A 194 -10.92 7.36 3.72
C GLY A 194 -9.93 6.31 4.21
N ALA A 195 -8.79 6.24 3.53
CA ALA A 195 -7.69 5.39 3.93
C ALA A 195 -6.32 5.94 3.51
N LEU A 196 -5.29 5.60 4.27
CA LEU A 196 -3.90 5.59 3.82
C LEU A 196 -3.56 4.17 3.41
N VAL A 197 -2.88 4.02 2.27
CA VAL A 197 -2.51 2.72 1.70
C VAL A 197 -1.05 2.76 1.27
N THR A 198 -0.30 1.69 1.54
CA THR A 198 1.07 1.52 1.07
C THR A 198 1.42 0.05 0.86
N GLU A 199 2.29 -0.24 -0.11
CA GLU A 199 2.87 -1.58 -0.30
C GLU A 199 4.16 -1.80 0.52
N PHE A 200 4.68 -0.73 1.12
CA PHE A 200 5.96 -0.73 1.82
C PHE A 200 5.79 -1.16 3.28
N PRO A 201 6.63 -2.08 3.80
CA PRO A 201 6.63 -2.46 5.21
C PRO A 201 6.75 -1.27 6.18
N PRO A 202 6.21 -1.39 7.40
CA PRO A 202 6.44 -0.42 8.46
C PRO A 202 7.93 -0.08 8.63
N GLY A 203 8.23 1.19 8.90
CA GLY A 203 9.57 1.73 9.02
C GLY A 203 10.27 2.03 7.69
N THR A 204 9.67 1.74 6.54
CA THR A 204 10.27 2.08 5.23
C THR A 204 10.36 3.60 5.06
N PRO A 205 11.56 4.17 4.87
CA PRO A 205 11.72 5.63 4.71
C PRO A 205 11.22 6.13 3.35
N PRO A 206 10.92 7.43 3.21
CA PRO A 206 10.51 8.05 1.96
C PRO A 206 11.73 8.24 1.04
N GLU A 207 12.14 7.17 0.36
CA GLU A 207 13.27 7.18 -0.56
C GLU A 207 12.84 7.68 -1.94
N GLY A 208 13.69 8.49 -2.59
CA GLY A 208 13.39 9.07 -3.90
C GLY A 208 13.02 8.03 -4.96
N LYS A 209 13.62 6.83 -4.91
CA LYS A 209 13.32 5.72 -5.84
C LYS A 209 11.94 5.08 -5.66
N ASN A 210 11.26 5.34 -4.54
CA ASN A 210 9.90 4.85 -4.28
C ASN A 210 8.85 5.77 -4.92
N PHE A 211 9.27 6.89 -5.49
CA PHE A 211 8.43 7.82 -6.25
C PHE A 211 8.97 7.86 -7.69
N PRO A 212 8.15 7.58 -8.71
CA PRO A 212 8.59 7.65 -10.11
C PRO A 212 8.92 9.09 -10.55
#